data_AF-A0A7J9FYM5-F1
#
_entry.id   AF-A0A7J9FYM5-F1
#
_cell.length_a   1.000
_cell.length_b   1.000
_cell.length_c   1.000
_cell.angle_alpha   90.00
_cell.angle_beta   90.00
_cell.angle_gamma   90.00
#
_symmetry.space_group_name_H-M   'P 1'
#
loop_
_entity.id
_entity.type
_entity.pdbx_description
1 polymer ?
#
loop_
_entity_poly.entity_id
_entity_poly.type
_entity_poly.pdbx_seq_one_letter_code
_entity_poly.pdbx_strand_id
1 'polypeptide(L)'
;MGIPWSTFEPNLSSNGKVIDITPGPSALLTFAMKKLTFSKKNLVPLLLSPKKENLEYLVNLVKDEKLKTVIDSKHPLSKAEEAWAKSIDGHATGKIISSGSVNLSSIHIISESVSVISIAMTIFYNELYLQW
;
A
#
# COMPACT_ATOMS: atom_id res chain seq x y z
N MET A 1 -13.87 -1.40 3.69
CA MET A 1 -14.29 -2.38 4.74
C MET A 1 -13.25 -3.47 4.82
N GLY A 2 -12.71 -3.76 6.00
CA GLY A 2 -11.66 -4.78 6.18
C GLY A 2 -12.23 -6.19 6.34
N ILE A 3 -11.49 -7.20 5.89
CA ILE A 3 -11.86 -8.62 6.03
C ILE A 3 -11.69 -9.02 7.52
N PRO A 4 -12.70 -9.65 8.16
CA PRO A 4 -12.61 -10.01 9.57
C PRO A 4 -11.61 -11.14 9.82
N TRP A 5 -10.94 -11.11 10.98
CA TRP A 5 -9.91 -12.10 11.38
C TRP A 5 -10.38 -13.56 11.29
N SER A 6 -11.65 -13.82 11.61
CA SER A 6 -12.28 -15.15 11.56
C SER A 6 -12.21 -15.79 10.17
N THR A 7 -12.09 -14.99 9.11
CA THR A 7 -11.90 -15.49 7.73
C THR A 7 -10.52 -16.12 7.53
N PHE A 8 -9.50 -15.56 8.18
CA PHE A 8 -8.12 -16.02 8.02
C PHE A 8 -7.78 -17.20 8.92
N GLU A 9 -8.22 -17.15 10.18
CA GLU A 9 -7.83 -18.09 11.24
C GLU A 9 -7.91 -19.59 10.88
N PRO A 10 -8.97 -20.12 10.25
CA PRO A 10 -9.05 -21.54 9.90
C PRO A 10 -8.06 -21.94 8.81
N ASN A 11 -7.57 -20.99 8.01
CA ASN A 11 -6.66 -21.23 6.89
C ASN A 11 -5.17 -21.10 7.28
N LEU A 12 -4.88 -20.72 8.53
CA LEU A 12 -3.53 -20.52 9.02
C LEU A 12 -2.97 -21.78 9.68
N SER A 13 -1.69 -22.04 9.42
CA SER A 13 -0.89 -22.98 10.22
C SER A 13 -0.82 -22.56 11.69
N SER A 14 -0.30 -23.44 12.55
CA SER A 14 -0.24 -23.22 14.01
C SER A 14 0.43 -21.90 14.44
N ASN A 15 1.39 -21.40 13.65
CA ASN A 15 2.07 -20.12 13.86
C ASN A 15 1.90 -19.15 12.66
N GLY A 16 0.83 -19.33 11.89
CA GLY A 16 0.59 -18.56 10.67
C GLY A 16 0.42 -17.06 10.92
N LYS A 17 0.84 -16.26 9.94
CA LYS A 17 0.76 -14.80 9.97
C LYS A 17 0.01 -14.28 8.75
N VAL A 18 -0.93 -13.37 8.97
CA VAL A 18 -1.53 -12.55 7.92
C VAL A 18 -0.71 -11.27 7.85
N ILE A 19 -0.07 -10.99 6.72
CA ILE A 19 0.67 -9.75 6.50
C ILE A 19 -0.24 -8.76 5.80
N ASP A 20 -0.71 -7.74 6.52
CA ASP A 20 -1.58 -6.71 5.95
C ASP A 20 -0.71 -5.59 5.36
N ILE A 21 -0.75 -5.43 4.04
CA ILE A 21 0.05 -4.46 3.28
C ILE A 21 -0.63 -3.07 3.18
N THR A 22 -1.86 -2.94 3.65
CA THR A 22 -2.60 -1.65 3.67
C THR A 22 -3.41 -1.58 4.97
N PRO A 23 -2.74 -1.56 6.13
CA PRO A 23 -3.40 -1.72 7.42
C PRO A 23 -4.27 -0.52 7.76
N GLY A 24 -5.54 -0.79 8.08
CA GLY A 24 -6.48 0.18 8.67
C GLY A 24 -6.57 0.09 10.20
N PRO A 25 -7.41 0.91 10.86
CA PRO A 25 -7.55 0.92 12.32
C PRO A 25 -7.89 -0.45 12.92
N SER A 26 -8.78 -1.22 12.27
CA SER A 26 -9.18 -2.55 12.73
C SER A 26 -8.05 -3.58 12.68
N ALA A 27 -7.16 -3.49 11.68
CA ALA A 27 -5.98 -4.34 11.55
C ALA A 27 -5.01 -4.07 12.70
N LEU A 28 -4.78 -2.79 13.05
CA LEU A 28 -3.94 -2.42 14.18
C LEU A 28 -4.49 -2.90 15.52
N LEU A 29 -5.80 -2.73 15.76
CA LEU A 29 -6.44 -3.23 16.98
C LEU A 29 -6.33 -4.76 17.09
N THR A 30 -6.52 -5.47 15.98
CA THR A 30 -6.34 -6.93 15.92
C THR A 30 -4.90 -7.33 16.24
N PHE A 31 -3.91 -6.62 15.68
CA PHE A 31 -2.50 -6.87 15.97
C PHE A 31 -2.17 -6.65 17.45
N ALA A 32 -2.60 -5.53 18.04
CA ALA A 32 -2.39 -5.23 19.45
C ALA A 32 -3.02 -6.31 20.35
N MET A 33 -4.28 -6.68 20.10
CA MET A 33 -4.98 -7.71 20.87
C MET A 33 -4.30 -9.07 20.77
N LYS A 34 -3.86 -9.49 19.57
CA LYS A 34 -3.17 -10.77 19.36
C LYS A 34 -1.79 -10.79 20.02
N LYS A 35 -1.08 -9.67 20.04
CA LYS A 35 0.18 -9.52 20.78
C LYS A 35 -0.01 -9.61 22.29
N LEU A 36 -1.00 -8.88 22.84
CA LEU A 36 -1.30 -8.89 24.28
C LEU A 36 -1.76 -10.27 24.78
N THR A 37 -2.47 -11.01 23.94
CA THR A 37 -2.93 -12.37 24.26
C THR A 37 -1.91 -13.47 23.94
N PHE A 38 -0.69 -13.10 23.51
CA PHE A 38 0.37 -14.03 23.11
C PHE A 38 -0.10 -15.09 22.10
N SER A 39 -0.99 -14.69 21.19
CA SER A 39 -1.55 -15.58 20.18
C SER A 39 -0.45 -16.11 19.25
N LYS A 40 -0.46 -17.41 18.96
CA LYS A 40 0.49 -18.03 18.00
C LYS A 40 0.19 -17.61 16.56
N LYS A 41 -1.10 -17.54 16.20
CA LYS A 41 -1.58 -16.99 14.94
C LYS A 41 -1.72 -15.47 15.07
N ASN A 42 -1.19 -14.71 14.11
CA ASN A 42 -1.13 -13.25 14.23
C ASN A 42 -1.50 -12.54 12.92
N LEU A 43 -2.04 -11.33 13.05
CA LEU A 43 -2.07 -10.34 11.98
C LEU A 43 -0.86 -9.41 12.20
N VAL A 44 -0.08 -9.13 11.16
CA VAL A 44 1.08 -8.22 11.22
C VAL A 44 0.86 -7.09 10.21
N PRO A 45 0.71 -5.83 10.67
CA PRO A 45 0.64 -4.68 9.78
C PRO A 45 2.03 -4.42 9.19
N LEU A 46 2.12 -4.30 7.85
CA LEU A 46 3.32 -3.94 7.15
C LEU A 46 3.28 -2.44 6.81
N LEU A 47 4.18 -1.67 7.43
CA LEU A 47 4.42 -0.28 7.06
C LEU A 47 5.65 -0.22 6.16
N LEU A 48 5.48 0.33 4.95
CA LEU A 48 6.57 0.43 3.98
C LEU A 48 7.61 1.47 4.43
N SER A 49 8.85 1.04 4.58
CA SER A 49 10.01 1.92 4.75
C SER A 49 10.88 1.82 3.47
N PRO A 50 10.76 2.77 2.53
CA PRO A 50 11.50 2.71 1.28
C PRO A 50 12.99 2.93 1.54
N LYS A 51 13.83 2.06 0.97
CA LYS A 51 15.30 2.13 1.06
C LYS A 51 15.91 2.01 -0.32
N LYS A 52 17.00 2.73 -0.56
CA LYS A 52 17.70 2.76 -1.85
C LYS A 52 18.16 1.35 -2.24
N GLU A 53 18.74 0.60 -1.32
CA GLU A 53 19.33 -0.71 -1.56
C GLU A 53 18.26 -1.72 -2.01
N ASN A 54 17.07 -1.65 -1.40
CA ASN A 54 15.93 -2.49 -1.76
C ASN A 54 15.42 -2.16 -3.17
N LEU A 55 15.39 -0.88 -3.54
CA LEU A 55 14.97 -0.46 -4.88
C LEU A 55 15.99 -0.86 -5.95
N GLU A 56 17.28 -0.66 -5.67
CA GLU A 56 18.37 -1.10 -6.57
C GLU A 56 18.34 -2.61 -6.79
N TYR A 57 18.08 -3.39 -5.74
CA TYR A 57 17.89 -4.83 -5.84
C TYR A 57 16.72 -5.19 -6.78
N LEU A 58 15.55 -4.55 -6.63
CA LEU A 58 14.41 -4.77 -7.51
C LEU A 58 14.72 -4.39 -8.97
N VAL A 59 15.39 -3.26 -9.20
CA VAL A 59 15.81 -2.83 -10.55
C VAL A 59 16.75 -3.84 -11.18
N ASN A 60 17.70 -4.39 -10.41
CA ASN A 60 18.61 -5.41 -10.90
C ASN A 60 17.88 -6.71 -11.26
N LEU A 61 16.88 -7.13 -10.47
CA LEU A 61 16.04 -8.28 -10.84
C LEU A 61 15.28 -8.06 -12.16
N VAL A 62 14.84 -6.83 -12.44
CA VAL A 62 14.19 -6.48 -13.72
C VAL A 62 15.19 -6.51 -14.88
N LYS A 63 16.40 -5.96 -14.68
CA LYS A 63 17.48 -6.01 -15.68
C LYS A 63 17.92 -7.44 -15.99
N ASP A 64 17.97 -8.30 -14.97
CA ASP A 64 18.28 -9.72 -15.07
C ASP A 64 17.11 -10.57 -15.60
N GLU A 65 15.97 -9.95 -15.96
CA GLU A 65 14.74 -10.61 -16.44
C GLU A 65 14.11 -11.61 -15.44
N LYS A 66 14.56 -11.60 -14.17
CA LYS A 66 14.01 -12.42 -13.07
C LYS A 66 12.71 -11.86 -12.52
N LEU A 67 12.43 -10.59 -12.79
CA LEU A 67 11.21 -9.89 -12.40
C LEU A 67 10.66 -9.10 -13.60
N LYS A 68 9.38 -9.27 -13.92
CA LYS A 68 8.71 -8.52 -14.99
C LYS A 68 7.67 -7.57 -14.40
N THR A 69 7.76 -6.29 -14.74
CA THR A 69 6.69 -5.32 -14.46
C THR A 69 5.57 -5.51 -15.47
N VAL A 70 4.40 -5.94 -15.01
CA VAL A 70 3.17 -5.95 -15.81
C VAL A 70 2.56 -4.55 -15.78
N ILE A 71 2.38 -3.95 -16.96
CA ILE A 71 1.75 -2.65 -17.13
C ILE A 71 0.30 -2.89 -17.52
N ASP A 72 -0.62 -2.37 -16.72
CA ASP A 72 -2.06 -2.45 -16.96
C ASP A 72 -2.47 -1.47 -18.09
N SER A 73 -2.07 -0.21 -17.96
CA SER A 73 -2.41 0.86 -18.90
C SER A 73 -1.42 2.00 -18.83
N LYS A 74 -1.33 2.77 -19.92
CA LYS A 74 -0.51 3.97 -20.04
C LYS A 74 -1.39 5.14 -20.46
N HIS A 75 -1.31 6.25 -19.72
CA HIS A 75 -2.09 7.46 -19.98
C HIS A 75 -1.12 8.64 -20.16
N PRO A 76 -1.35 9.54 -21.12
CA PRO A 76 -0.60 10.78 -21.13
C PRO A 76 -0.93 11.59 -19.88
N LEU A 77 0.02 12.38 -19.38
CA LEU A 77 -0.18 13.21 -18.18
C LEU A 77 -1.30 14.23 -18.33
N SER A 78 -1.61 14.64 -19.57
CA SER A 78 -2.80 15.46 -19.91
C SER A 78 -4.14 14.75 -19.72
N LYS A 79 -4.11 13.45 -19.39
CA LYS A 79 -5.27 12.58 -19.11
C LYS A 79 -5.07 11.80 -17.80
N ALA A 80 -4.39 12.41 -16.82
CA ALA A 80 -4.11 11.77 -15.54
C ALA A 80 -5.39 11.39 -14.77
N GLU A 81 -6.49 12.10 -15.03
CA GLU A 81 -7.82 11.80 -14.49
C GLU A 81 -8.34 10.42 -14.94
N GLU A 82 -8.02 9.98 -16.16
CA GLU A 82 -8.39 8.65 -16.65
C GLU A 82 -7.59 7.55 -15.90
N ALA A 83 -6.29 7.80 -15.67
CA ALA A 83 -5.44 6.93 -14.86
C ALA A 83 -5.93 6.85 -13.40
N TRP A 84 -6.33 7.99 -12.83
CA TRP A 84 -6.84 8.10 -11.47
C TRP A 84 -8.18 7.37 -11.30
N ALA A 85 -9.13 7.59 -12.22
CA ALA A 85 -10.41 6.89 -12.23
C ALA A 85 -10.21 5.36 -12.28
N LYS A 86 -9.29 4.88 -13.12
CA LYS A 86 -8.95 3.46 -13.18
C LYS A 86 -8.31 2.93 -11.89
N SER A 87 -7.50 3.74 -11.20
CA SER A 87 -6.92 3.36 -9.91
C SER A 87 -7.98 3.22 -8.82
N ILE A 88 -8.98 4.10 -8.80
CA ILE A 88 -10.09 4.05 -7.83
C ILE A 88 -11.02 2.87 -8.09
N ASP A 89 -11.24 2.53 -9.36
CA ASP A 89 -12.06 1.37 -9.75
C ASP A 89 -11.53 0.05 -9.14
N GLY A 90 -10.21 -0.05 -8.91
CA GLY A 90 -9.63 -1.14 -8.13
C GLY A 90 -9.38 -2.45 -8.89
N HIS A 91 -9.67 -2.49 -10.20
CA HIS A 91 -9.54 -3.70 -11.03
C HIS A 91 -8.29 -3.72 -11.94
N ALA A 92 -7.29 -2.89 -11.66
CA ALA A 92 -6.07 -2.84 -12.46
C ALA A 92 -5.25 -4.14 -12.37
N THR A 93 -4.80 -4.67 -13.52
CA THR A 93 -3.91 -5.85 -13.57
C THR A 93 -2.47 -5.41 -13.81
N GLY A 94 -1.74 -5.15 -12.72
CA GLY A 94 -0.37 -4.63 -12.75
C GLY A 94 -0.30 -3.15 -12.35
N LYS A 95 0.55 -2.37 -13.02
CA LYS A 95 0.73 -0.94 -12.72
C LYS A 95 0.12 -0.05 -13.81
N ILE A 96 -0.63 0.96 -13.38
CA ILE A 96 -1.08 2.07 -14.23
C ILE A 96 0.07 3.08 -14.31
N ILE A 97 0.40 3.55 -15.51
CA ILE A 97 1.48 4.50 -15.75
C ILE A 97 0.92 5.79 -16.36
N SER A 98 1.29 6.92 -15.80
CA SER A 98 1.06 8.24 -16.39
C SER A 98 2.37 8.78 -16.95
N SER A 99 2.40 9.14 -18.25
CA SER A 99 3.62 9.54 -18.96
C SER A 99 3.49 10.92 -19.60
N GLY A 100 4.52 11.76 -19.50
CA GLY A 100 4.57 13.08 -20.13
C GLY A 100 5.64 13.96 -19.49
N SER A 101 5.91 15.11 -20.09
CA SER A 101 6.80 16.12 -19.49
C SER A 101 6.11 16.75 -18.29
N VAL A 102 6.76 16.71 -17.13
CA VAL A 102 6.26 17.37 -15.91
C VAL A 102 6.37 18.88 -16.11
N ASN A 103 5.22 19.57 -16.12
CA ASN A 103 5.14 21.02 -16.08
C ASN A 103 4.55 21.50 -14.73
N LEU A 104 4.47 22.82 -14.51
CA LEU A 104 3.96 23.38 -13.25
C LEU A 104 2.53 22.92 -12.91
N SER A 105 1.64 22.79 -13.91
CA SER A 105 0.29 22.26 -13.69
C SER A 105 0.30 20.79 -13.26
N SER A 106 1.23 19.98 -13.77
CA SER A 106 1.37 18.58 -13.35
C SER A 106 1.91 18.44 -11.92
N ILE A 107 2.78 19.36 -11.49
CA ILE A 107 3.29 19.38 -10.11
C ILE A 107 2.16 19.61 -9.10
N HIS A 108 1.19 20.46 -9.44
CA HIS A 108 0.05 20.72 -8.57
C HIS A 108 -0.78 19.45 -8.31
N ILE A 109 -1.14 18.71 -9.37
CA ILE A 109 -1.89 17.45 -9.29
C ILE A 109 -1.13 16.40 -8.47
N ILE A 110 0.18 16.28 -8.69
CA ILE A 110 1.04 15.36 -7.92
C ILE A 110 1.11 15.81 -6.45
N SER A 111 1.23 17.11 -6.18
CA SER A 111 1.31 17.65 -4.82
C SER A 111 0.01 17.44 -4.04
N GLU A 112 -1.15 17.59 -4.67
CA GLU A 112 -2.45 17.34 -4.02
C GLU A 112 -2.60 15.85 -3.70
N SER A 113 -2.22 14.97 -4.64
CA SER A 113 -2.26 13.52 -4.43
C SER A 113 -1.35 13.06 -3.28
N VAL A 114 -0.11 13.58 -3.22
CA VAL A 114 0.84 13.29 -2.14
C VAL A 114 0.38 13.89 -0.81
N SER A 115 -0.19 15.11 -0.83
CA SER A 115 -0.71 15.76 0.36
C SER A 115 -1.90 15.01 0.95
N VAL A 116 -2.82 14.48 0.14
CA VAL A 116 -3.94 13.66 0.62
C VAL A 116 -3.46 12.37 1.28
N ILE A 117 -2.47 11.68 0.69
CA ILE A 117 -1.87 10.48 1.28
C ILE A 117 -1.12 10.80 2.58
N SER A 118 -0.37 11.91 2.59
CA SER A 118 0.37 12.35 3.77
C SER A 118 -0.56 12.79 4.90
N ILE A 119 -1.64 13.53 4.59
CA ILE A 119 -2.65 13.94 5.58
C ILE A 119 -3.38 12.72 6.11
N ALA A 120 -3.74 11.74 5.28
CA ALA A 120 -4.36 10.49 5.73
C ALA A 120 -3.43 9.70 6.67
N MET A 121 -2.12 9.62 6.36
CA MET A 121 -1.12 9.03 7.26
C MET A 121 -0.96 9.84 8.56
N THR A 122 -0.92 11.17 8.50
CA THR A 122 -0.76 12.03 9.69
C THR A 122 -1.98 12.02 10.61
N ILE A 123 -3.20 12.07 10.07
CA ILE A 123 -4.44 11.92 10.85
C ILE A 123 -4.44 10.57 11.55
N PHE A 124 -4.09 9.51 10.83
CA PHE A 124 -4.01 8.16 11.39
C PHE A 124 -2.93 8.02 12.47
N TYR A 125 -1.75 8.60 12.27
CA TYR A 125 -0.69 8.64 13.28
C TYR A 125 -1.13 9.41 14.54
N ASN A 126 -1.80 10.55 14.39
CA ASN A 126 -2.23 11.37 15.53
C ASN A 126 -3.40 10.77 16.32
N GLU A 127 -4.38 10.14 15.65
CA GLU A 127 -5.53 9.53 16.34
C GLU A 127 -5.18 8.27 17.13
N LEU A 128 -4.08 7.58 16.79
CA LEU A 128 -3.67 6.34 17.46
C LEU A 128 -2.57 6.53 18.51
N TYR A 129 -1.76 7.58 18.43
CA TYR A 129 -0.63 7.80 19.36
C TYR A 129 -0.95 8.73 20.54
N LEU A 130 -2.04 9.50 20.52
CA LEU A 130 -2.43 10.42 21.61
C LEU A 130 -3.52 9.86 22.54
N GLN A 131 -3.90 8.59 22.37
CA GLN A 131 -4.86 7.89 23.24
C GLN A 131 -4.17 6.89 24.19
N TRP A 132 -2.83 6.95 24.31
CA TRP A 132 -2.01 6.19 25.27
C TRP A 132 -0.88 7.05 25.84
#